data_AF-A0A2C9LSM9-F1
#
_entry.id   AF-A0A2C9LSM9-F1
#
_cell.length_a   1.000
_cell.length_b   1.000
_cell.length_c   1.000
_cell.angle_alpha   90.00
_cell.angle_beta   90.00
_cell.angle_gamma   90.00
#
_symmetry.space_group_name_H-M   'P 1'
#
loop_
_entity.id
_entity.type
_entity.pdbx_description
1 polymer ?
#
loop_
_entity_poly.entity_id
_entity_poly.type
_entity_poly.pdbx_seq_one_letter_code
_entity_poly.pdbx_strand_id
1 'polypeptide(L)'
;MIRDEYKKLGPVTYAQGSILIAFFLLVVAWVTRDLGGIGGWAALFPKGYLSDSTPSILFGVLMFVLPSSIPKALTNRLDKHATYSRVTPLLTWRQLQDKMPWSLYFLLGGGYAIAHAATVSGLSKWIGDQLMVFRSLDQWLFLLIIGYIVTFATEVTSNTAIATLMMPILAQMSVSLQINPLFFMYPAAVATSFAFMLPVATPPNAIVFSSGTLKVIDMVTSGLFLNIVCVPILILATATWGNAFFHFDKFPREFLQNSTLAGVVKNA
;
A
#
# COMPACT_ATOMS: atom_id res chain seq x y z
N MET A 1 -3.48 34.96 -6.48
CA MET A 1 -3.30 34.00 -5.36
C MET A 1 -2.42 32.81 -5.75
N ILE A 2 -2.85 31.86 -6.60
CA ILE A 2 -2.01 30.68 -6.96
C ILE A 2 -0.69 31.06 -7.69
N ARG A 3 -0.76 32.00 -8.66
CA ARG A 3 0.44 32.50 -9.36
C ARG A 3 1.40 33.25 -8.45
N ASP A 4 0.91 33.85 -7.37
CA ASP A 4 1.72 34.61 -6.43
C ASP A 4 2.46 33.68 -5.46
N GLU A 5 1.79 32.61 -4.99
CA GLU A 5 2.45 31.53 -4.25
C GLU A 5 3.48 30.78 -5.12
N TYR A 6 3.17 30.55 -6.40
CA TYR A 6 4.13 29.96 -7.33
C TYR A 6 5.40 30.82 -7.50
N LYS A 7 5.24 32.14 -7.58
CA LYS A 7 6.38 33.09 -7.64
C LYS A 7 7.19 33.11 -6.35
N LYS A 8 6.59 32.82 -5.19
CA LYS A 8 7.30 32.76 -3.90
C LYS A 8 8.20 31.52 -3.75
N LEU A 9 7.97 30.45 -4.51
CA LEU A 9 8.76 29.21 -4.42
C LEU A 9 10.20 29.36 -4.92
N GLY A 10 10.46 30.33 -5.81
CA GLY A 10 11.79 30.54 -6.40
C GLY A 10 12.20 29.44 -7.40
N PRO A 11 13.43 29.52 -7.96
CA PRO A 11 13.94 28.50 -8.89
C PRO A 11 14.24 27.17 -8.17
N VAL A 12 14.14 26.07 -8.91
CA VAL A 12 14.43 24.72 -8.40
C VAL A 12 15.85 24.66 -7.85
N THR A 13 15.97 24.33 -6.56
CA THR A 13 17.26 24.18 -5.90
C THR A 13 17.95 22.88 -6.33
N TYR A 14 19.28 22.83 -6.23
CA TYR A 14 20.05 21.61 -6.52
C TYR A 14 19.55 20.39 -5.74
N ALA A 15 19.18 20.57 -4.47
CA ALA A 15 18.61 19.52 -3.65
C ALA A 15 17.28 18.99 -4.24
N GLN A 16 16.36 19.88 -4.59
CA GLN A 16 15.08 19.50 -5.21
C GLN A 16 15.29 18.79 -6.56
N GLY A 17 16.21 19.28 -7.39
CA GLY A 17 16.56 18.62 -8.65
C GLY A 17 17.16 17.22 -8.44
N SER A 18 18.04 17.06 -7.46
CA SER A 18 18.65 15.77 -7.12
C SER A 18 17.62 14.77 -6.60
N ILE A 19 16.67 15.21 -5.76
CA ILE A 19 15.54 14.39 -5.29
C ILE A 19 14.67 13.97 -6.47
N LEU A 20 14.36 14.88 -7.38
CA LEU A 20 13.51 14.59 -8.54
C LEU A 20 14.17 13.55 -9.46
N ILE A 21 15.48 13.66 -9.70
CA ILE A 21 16.25 12.68 -10.47
C ILE A 21 16.25 11.33 -9.75
N ALA A 22 16.54 11.30 -8.44
CA ALA A 22 16.54 10.05 -7.66
C ALA A 22 15.16 9.37 -7.68
N PHE A 23 14.08 10.15 -7.56
CA PHE A 23 12.71 9.66 -7.64
C PHE A 23 12.38 9.11 -9.03
N PHE A 24 12.76 9.82 -10.10
CA PHE A 24 12.56 9.34 -11.46
C PHE A 24 13.32 8.03 -11.71
N LEU A 25 14.57 7.94 -11.28
CA LEU A 25 15.38 6.72 -11.38
C LEU A 25 14.78 5.56 -10.57
N LEU A 26 14.23 5.84 -9.38
CA LEU A 26 13.51 4.85 -8.58
C LEU A 26 12.29 4.30 -9.33
N VAL A 27 11.48 5.17 -9.95
CA VAL A 27 10.31 4.77 -10.74
C VAL A 27 10.73 3.94 -11.95
N VAL A 28 11.76 4.36 -12.68
CA VAL A 28 12.32 3.59 -13.80
C VAL A 28 12.82 2.23 -13.31
N ALA A 29 13.50 2.16 -12.16
CA ALA A 29 13.96 0.91 -11.58
C ALA A 29 12.81 -0.01 -11.20
N TRP A 30 11.69 0.50 -10.66
CA TRP A 30 10.50 -0.31 -10.40
C TRP A 30 9.87 -0.86 -11.68
N VAL A 31 9.63 0.01 -12.67
CA VAL A 31 8.95 -0.39 -13.92
C VAL A 31 9.81 -1.36 -14.74
N THR A 32 11.13 -1.17 -14.77
CA THR A 32 12.05 -2.04 -15.52
C THR A 32 12.47 -3.29 -14.76
N ARG A 33 11.98 -3.50 -13.52
CA ARG A 33 12.30 -4.65 -12.68
C ARG A 33 11.87 -5.96 -13.34
N ASP A 34 10.61 -6.03 -13.72
CA ASP A 34 10.01 -7.19 -14.38
C ASP A 34 8.92 -6.70 -15.35
N LEU A 35 9.23 -6.73 -16.65
CA LEU A 35 8.33 -6.23 -17.71
C LEU A 35 7.35 -7.31 -18.18
N GLY A 36 6.84 -8.14 -17.27
CA GLY A 36 5.73 -9.05 -17.54
C GLY A 36 6.01 -10.06 -18.66
N GLY A 37 7.18 -10.71 -18.62
CA GLY A 37 7.54 -11.81 -19.54
C GLY A 37 8.59 -11.48 -20.60
N ILE A 38 8.94 -10.20 -20.80
CA ILE A 38 10.03 -9.77 -21.70
C ILE A 38 11.40 -9.81 -20.98
N GLY A 39 11.38 -10.08 -19.67
CA GLY A 39 12.54 -9.97 -18.78
C GLY A 39 12.61 -8.59 -18.12
N GLY A 40 13.70 -8.33 -17.40
CA GLY A 40 13.95 -7.09 -16.70
C GLY A 40 15.31 -7.17 -16.02
N TRP A 41 15.75 -6.10 -15.36
CA TRP A 41 17.04 -6.15 -14.66
C TRP A 41 17.00 -7.18 -13.50
N ALA A 42 15.81 -7.61 -13.06
CA ALA A 42 15.70 -8.68 -12.08
C ALA A 42 16.16 -10.06 -12.59
N ALA A 43 16.16 -10.29 -13.90
CA ALA A 43 16.65 -11.53 -14.50
C ALA A 43 18.17 -11.73 -14.35
N LEU A 44 18.91 -10.65 -14.03
CA LEU A 44 20.35 -10.69 -13.79
C LEU A 44 20.71 -11.33 -12.45
N PHE A 45 19.73 -11.56 -11.57
CA PHE A 45 19.94 -12.10 -10.23
C PHE A 45 19.16 -13.42 -10.03
N PRO A 46 19.58 -14.27 -9.09
CA PRO A 46 18.86 -15.50 -8.78
C PRO A 46 17.43 -15.22 -8.31
N LYS A 47 16.48 -16.10 -8.71
CA LYS A 47 15.08 -15.99 -8.32
C LYS A 47 14.94 -15.97 -6.78
N GLY A 48 14.17 -15.01 -6.27
CA GLY A 48 13.90 -14.85 -4.83
C GLY A 48 14.77 -13.81 -4.10
N TYR A 49 15.85 -13.30 -4.71
CA TYR A 49 16.71 -12.29 -4.08
C TYR A 49 16.26 -10.84 -4.33
N LEU A 50 15.36 -10.63 -5.30
CA LEU A 50 14.89 -9.31 -5.69
C LEU A 50 13.41 -9.11 -5.41
N SER A 51 13.12 -8.00 -4.74
CA SER A 51 11.78 -7.53 -4.41
C SER A 51 11.66 -6.04 -4.79
N ASP A 52 10.44 -5.50 -4.83
CA ASP A 52 10.19 -4.06 -4.98
C ASP A 52 10.83 -3.23 -3.85
N SER A 53 11.14 -3.87 -2.72
CA SER A 53 11.88 -3.25 -1.60
C SER A 53 13.35 -2.97 -1.93
N THR A 54 13.99 -3.75 -2.83
CA THR A 54 15.42 -3.61 -3.14
C THR A 54 15.79 -2.24 -3.71
N PRO A 55 15.16 -1.75 -4.81
CA PRO A 55 15.44 -0.40 -5.30
C PRO A 55 15.04 0.68 -4.29
N SER A 56 13.97 0.48 -3.52
CA SER A 56 13.54 1.42 -2.48
C SER A 56 14.60 1.65 -1.41
N ILE A 57 15.20 0.57 -0.88
CA ILE A 57 16.29 0.64 0.11
C ILE A 57 17.55 1.24 -0.52
N LEU A 58 17.89 0.85 -1.75
CA LEU A 58 19.05 1.39 -2.46
C LEU A 58 18.98 2.91 -2.59
N PHE A 59 17.88 3.45 -3.14
CA PHE A 59 17.71 4.89 -3.28
C PHE A 59 17.55 5.58 -1.92
N GLY A 60 16.90 4.93 -0.94
CA GLY A 60 16.82 5.44 0.43
C GLY A 60 18.20 5.64 1.07
N VAL A 61 19.10 4.65 0.96
CA VAL A 61 20.49 4.75 1.44
C VAL A 61 21.28 5.75 0.62
N LEU A 62 21.08 5.79 -0.70
CA LEU A 62 21.76 6.75 -1.58
C LEU A 62 21.47 8.21 -1.20
N MET A 63 20.26 8.52 -0.73
CA MET A 63 19.90 9.86 -0.23
C MET A 63 20.66 10.27 1.04
N PHE A 64 21.18 9.32 1.84
CA PHE A 64 22.07 9.63 2.96
C PHE A 64 23.50 9.96 2.52
N VAL A 65 23.89 9.55 1.31
CA VAL A 65 25.23 9.76 0.75
C VAL A 65 25.27 11.00 -0.15
N LEU A 66 24.20 11.25 -0.90
CA LEU A 66 24.13 12.35 -1.86
C LEU A 66 24.12 13.71 -1.16
N PRO A 67 24.98 14.66 -1.58
CA PRO A 67 25.06 15.98 -0.97
C PRO A 67 23.87 16.85 -1.37
N SER A 68 23.37 17.66 -0.43
CA SER A 68 22.26 18.59 -0.66
C SER A 68 22.68 19.87 -1.39
N SER A 69 23.99 20.11 -1.53
CA SER A 69 24.57 21.26 -2.24
C SER A 69 25.58 20.76 -3.28
N ILE A 70 25.79 21.57 -4.32
CA ILE A 70 26.73 21.25 -5.41
C ILE A 70 28.12 21.05 -4.78
N PRO A 71 28.76 19.89 -4.96
CA PRO A 71 30.11 19.66 -4.45
C PRO A 71 31.05 20.72 -5.01
N LYS A 72 31.83 21.38 -4.14
CA LYS A 72 32.85 22.36 -4.56
C LYS A 72 33.92 21.78 -5.51
N ALA A 73 34.01 20.45 -5.62
CA ALA A 73 34.86 19.75 -6.58
C ALA A 73 34.33 19.81 -8.04
N LEU A 74 33.02 20.03 -8.22
CA LEU A 74 32.37 20.12 -9.53
C LEU A 74 32.23 21.58 -9.99
N THR A 75 32.42 22.54 -9.10
CA THR A 75 32.53 23.97 -9.41
C THR A 75 34.00 24.39 -9.41
N ASN A 76 34.52 24.77 -10.58
CA ASN A 76 35.91 25.18 -10.80
C ASN A 76 36.28 26.55 -10.14
N ARG A 77 35.61 26.94 -9.06
CA ARG A 77 35.88 28.17 -8.31
C ARG A 77 36.48 27.82 -6.95
N LEU A 78 37.81 27.76 -6.92
CA LEU A 78 38.62 27.75 -5.71
C LEU A 78 38.47 29.10 -4.98
N ASP A 79 37.46 29.22 -4.13
CA ASP A 79 37.38 30.33 -3.17
C ASP A 79 38.45 30.14 -2.08
N LYS A 80 39.46 31.01 -2.06
CA LYS A 80 40.57 31.00 -1.08
C LYS A 80 40.13 31.28 0.37
N HIS A 81 38.86 31.67 0.59
CA HIS A 81 38.25 31.91 1.91
C HIS A 81 37.08 30.96 2.23
N ALA A 82 37.02 29.80 1.58
CA ALA A 82 35.96 28.83 1.83
C ALA A 82 36.03 28.24 3.25
N THR A 83 35.19 28.77 4.16
CA THR A 83 34.86 28.10 5.42
C THR A 83 34.39 26.68 5.10
N TYR A 84 34.92 25.68 5.81
CA TYR A 84 34.51 24.28 5.71
C TYR A 84 33.04 24.14 6.13
N SER A 85 32.11 24.37 5.20
CA SER A 85 30.70 24.10 5.42
C SER A 85 30.49 22.58 5.41
N ARG A 86 29.95 22.04 6.51
CA ARG A 86 29.60 20.63 6.64
C ARG A 86 28.67 20.24 5.48
N VAL A 87 29.07 19.27 4.67
CA VAL A 87 28.22 18.73 3.61
C VAL A 87 27.02 18.07 4.28
N THR A 88 25.84 18.66 4.10
CA THR A 88 24.58 18.07 4.56
C THR A 88 24.10 17.08 3.50
N PRO A 89 23.77 15.84 3.88
CA PRO A 89 23.16 14.90 2.94
C PRO A 89 21.73 15.33 2.60
N LEU A 90 21.20 14.81 1.49
CA LEU A 90 19.80 15.04 1.07
C LEU A 90 18.80 14.57 2.12
N LEU A 91 19.09 13.46 2.78
CA LEU A 91 18.29 12.92 3.88
C LEU A 91 19.16 12.78 5.14
N THR A 92 18.71 13.35 6.25
CA THR A 92 19.35 13.16 7.56
C THR A 92 18.59 12.17 8.42
N TRP A 93 19.29 11.47 9.32
CA TRP A 93 18.68 10.46 10.19
C TRP A 93 17.55 11.04 11.05
N ARG A 94 17.74 12.28 11.56
CA ARG A 94 16.70 12.97 12.34
C ARG A 94 15.43 13.17 11.52
N GLN A 95 15.55 13.66 10.29
CA GLN A 95 14.40 13.84 9.39
C GLN A 95 13.71 12.51 9.07
N LEU A 96 14.48 11.45 8.81
CA LEU A 96 13.90 10.12 8.59
C LEU A 96 13.15 9.66 9.84
N GLN A 97 13.78 9.71 11.02
CA GLN A 97 13.17 9.28 12.28
C GLN A 97 11.87 10.04 12.60
N ASP A 98 11.84 11.35 12.37
CA ASP A 98 10.69 12.21 12.66
C ASP A 98 9.54 12.01 11.66
N LYS A 99 9.85 11.67 10.40
CA LYS A 99 8.86 11.52 9.33
C LYS A 99 8.40 10.09 9.10
N MET A 100 9.15 9.09 9.60
CA MET A 100 8.80 7.69 9.43
C MET A 100 7.63 7.28 10.34
N PRO A 101 6.57 6.69 9.77
CA PRO A 101 5.44 6.20 10.57
C PRO A 101 5.78 4.84 11.19
N TRP A 102 6.57 4.82 12.27
CA TRP A 102 7.00 3.58 12.94
C TRP A 102 5.83 2.69 13.37
N SER A 103 4.72 3.30 13.78
CA SER A 103 3.48 2.60 14.13
C SER A 103 2.98 1.70 13.01
N LEU A 104 3.15 2.11 11.75
CA LEU A 104 2.75 1.32 10.58
C LEU A 104 3.56 0.03 10.46
N TYR A 105 4.87 0.10 10.70
CA TYR A 105 5.76 -1.07 10.66
C TYR A 105 5.43 -2.07 11.76
N PHE A 106 5.20 -1.59 12.99
CA PHE A 106 4.76 -2.44 14.09
C PHE A 106 3.37 -3.04 13.84
N LEU A 107 2.46 -2.28 13.23
CA LEU A 107 1.12 -2.74 12.89
C LEU A 107 1.16 -3.85 11.83
N LEU A 108 1.88 -3.65 10.71
CA LEU A 108 2.03 -4.68 9.68
C LEU A 108 2.69 -5.94 10.24
N GLY A 109 3.78 -5.78 11.00
CA GLY A 109 4.48 -6.89 11.65
C GLY A 109 3.59 -7.65 12.63
N GLY A 110 2.83 -6.94 13.45
CA GLY A 110 1.83 -7.52 14.36
C GLY A 110 0.71 -8.23 13.62
N GLY A 111 0.24 -7.69 12.49
CA GLY A 111 -0.75 -8.34 11.62
C GLY A 111 -0.27 -9.66 11.05
N TYR A 112 0.96 -9.71 10.55
CA TYR A 112 1.56 -10.96 10.09
C TYR A 112 1.77 -11.96 11.23
N ALA A 113 2.15 -11.50 12.42
CA ALA A 113 2.26 -12.35 13.60
C ALA A 113 0.90 -12.94 14.01
N ILE A 114 -0.17 -12.13 14.02
CA ILE A 114 -1.54 -12.59 14.31
C ILE A 114 -2.03 -13.56 13.23
N ALA A 115 -1.78 -13.26 11.95
CA ALA A 115 -2.10 -14.15 10.84
C ALA A 115 -1.46 -15.53 11.02
N HIS A 116 -0.16 -15.56 11.34
CA HIS A 116 0.56 -16.79 11.58
C HIS A 116 0.10 -17.50 12.87
N ALA A 117 -0.18 -16.75 13.93
CA ALA A 117 -0.73 -17.33 15.16
C ALA A 117 -2.11 -17.95 14.92
N ALA A 118 -2.97 -17.35 14.08
CA ALA A 118 -4.27 -17.89 13.71
C ALA A 118 -4.14 -19.18 12.88
N THR A 119 -3.11 -19.32 12.05
CA THR A 119 -2.85 -20.57 11.32
C THR A 119 -2.32 -21.67 12.23
N VAL A 120 -1.33 -21.37 13.08
CA VAL A 120 -0.72 -22.34 14.01
C VAL A 120 -1.69 -22.79 15.11
N SER A 121 -2.53 -21.89 15.62
CA SER A 121 -3.54 -22.22 16.65
C SER A 121 -4.74 -23.01 16.12
N GLY A 122 -4.91 -23.13 14.80
CA GLY A 122 -6.09 -23.74 14.19
C GLY A 122 -7.36 -22.87 14.22
N LEU A 123 -7.29 -21.64 14.75
CA LEU A 123 -8.40 -20.68 14.74
C LEU A 123 -8.86 -20.38 13.30
N SER A 124 -7.90 -20.24 12.39
CA SER A 124 -8.08 -20.15 10.94
C SER A 124 -9.03 -21.22 10.38
N LYS A 125 -8.79 -22.49 10.73
CA LYS A 125 -9.58 -23.63 10.31
C LYS A 125 -10.97 -23.58 10.93
N TRP A 126 -11.06 -23.31 12.23
CA TRP A 126 -12.33 -23.21 12.94
C TRP A 126 -13.23 -22.10 12.37
N ILE A 127 -12.69 -20.91 12.10
CA ILE A 127 -13.43 -19.82 11.44
C ILE A 127 -13.88 -20.26 10.03
N GLY A 128 -12.99 -20.90 9.26
CA GLY A 128 -13.33 -21.45 7.95
C GLY A 128 -14.51 -22.43 8.01
N ASP A 129 -14.51 -23.33 8.99
CA ASP A 129 -15.58 -24.31 9.18
C ASP A 129 -16.92 -23.65 9.51
N GLN A 130 -16.93 -22.58 10.32
CA GLN A 130 -18.15 -21.80 10.60
C GLN A 130 -18.68 -21.07 9.35
N LEU A 131 -17.76 -20.59 8.50
CA LEU A 131 -18.11 -19.89 7.27
C LEU A 131 -18.59 -20.84 6.15
N MET A 132 -18.45 -22.15 6.30
CA MET A 132 -19.03 -23.13 5.37
C MET A 132 -20.56 -23.04 5.27
N VAL A 133 -21.24 -22.46 6.27
CA VAL A 133 -22.68 -22.16 6.21
C VAL A 133 -22.99 -21.20 5.05
N PHE A 134 -22.05 -20.31 4.71
CA PHE A 134 -22.18 -19.37 3.60
C PHE A 134 -21.72 -19.96 2.26
N ARG A 135 -21.30 -21.22 2.20
CA ARG A 135 -20.90 -21.87 0.94
C ARG A 135 -22.06 -21.96 -0.07
N SER A 136 -23.30 -21.93 0.43
CA SER A 136 -24.52 -21.88 -0.40
C SER A 136 -24.85 -20.48 -0.93
N LEU A 137 -24.24 -19.43 -0.37
CA LEU A 137 -24.38 -18.08 -0.91
C LEU A 137 -23.51 -17.92 -2.14
N ASP A 138 -24.00 -17.13 -3.09
CA ASP A 138 -23.23 -16.73 -4.25
C ASP A 138 -21.99 -15.93 -3.82
N GLN A 139 -20.84 -16.29 -4.38
CA GLN A 139 -19.54 -15.70 -4.02
C GLN A 139 -19.49 -14.18 -4.26
N TRP A 140 -20.25 -13.67 -5.24
CA TRP A 140 -20.34 -12.24 -5.52
C TRP A 140 -21.17 -11.51 -4.47
N LEU A 141 -22.27 -12.10 -4.03
CA LEU A 141 -23.09 -11.57 -2.94
C LEU A 141 -22.28 -11.51 -1.64
N PHE A 142 -21.48 -12.54 -1.37
CA PHE A 142 -20.62 -12.56 -0.20
C PHE A 142 -19.51 -11.49 -0.29
N LEU A 143 -18.90 -11.31 -1.46
CA LEU A 143 -17.96 -10.22 -1.71
C LEU A 143 -18.59 -8.83 -1.52
N LEU A 144 -19.86 -8.66 -1.92
CA LEU A 144 -20.64 -7.43 -1.70
C LEU A 144 -20.79 -7.11 -0.21
N ILE A 145 -21.15 -8.11 0.60
CA ILE A 145 -21.29 -7.97 2.05
C ILE A 145 -19.96 -7.56 2.68
N ILE A 146 -18.87 -8.25 2.32
CA ILE A 146 -17.52 -7.92 2.81
C ILE A 146 -17.13 -6.50 2.40
N GLY A 147 -17.37 -6.12 1.15
CA GLY A 147 -17.09 -4.78 0.64
C GLY A 147 -17.73 -3.69 1.50
N TYR A 148 -19.02 -3.83 1.82
CA TYR A 148 -19.71 -2.89 2.70
C TYR A 148 -19.17 -2.90 4.13
N ILE A 149 -18.93 -4.07 4.72
CA ILE A 149 -18.35 -4.16 6.08
C ILE A 149 -17.02 -3.41 6.14
N VAL A 150 -16.15 -3.62 5.17
CA VAL A 150 -14.83 -2.98 5.10
C VAL A 150 -14.96 -1.47 4.88
N THR A 151 -15.80 -1.05 3.93
CA THR A 151 -16.03 0.37 3.62
C THR A 151 -16.59 1.13 4.83
N PHE A 152 -17.58 0.58 5.54
CA PHE A 152 -18.10 1.25 6.75
C PHE A 152 -17.14 1.19 7.93
N ALA A 153 -16.38 0.10 8.10
CA ALA A 153 -15.36 0.03 9.14
C ALA A 153 -14.29 1.10 8.94
N THR A 154 -13.93 1.43 7.70
CA THR A 154 -12.84 2.38 7.38
C THR A 154 -13.17 3.83 7.64
N GLU A 155 -14.43 4.15 7.92
CA GLU A 155 -14.83 5.49 8.34
C GLU A 155 -14.39 5.80 9.78
N VAL A 156 -14.29 4.77 10.63
CA VAL A 156 -13.99 4.92 12.06
C VAL A 156 -12.59 4.44 12.44
N THR A 157 -11.93 3.70 11.56
CA THR A 157 -10.61 3.09 11.82
C THR A 157 -9.66 3.38 10.67
N SER A 158 -8.36 3.45 10.95
CA SER A 158 -7.34 3.64 9.91
C SER A 158 -7.42 2.57 8.81
N ASN A 159 -7.39 2.99 7.55
CA ASN A 159 -7.42 2.11 6.37
C ASN A 159 -6.40 0.97 6.48
N THR A 160 -5.18 1.28 6.92
CA THR A 160 -4.13 0.26 7.06
C THR A 160 -4.42 -0.72 8.19
N ALA A 161 -5.04 -0.28 9.30
CA ALA A 161 -5.39 -1.17 10.39
C ALA A 161 -6.47 -2.18 9.95
N ILE A 162 -7.50 -1.73 9.22
CA ILE A 162 -8.53 -2.65 8.70
C ILE A 162 -7.93 -3.60 7.67
N ALA A 163 -7.11 -3.10 6.74
CA ALA A 163 -6.42 -3.99 5.79
C ALA A 163 -5.60 -5.04 6.54
N THR A 164 -4.81 -4.64 7.53
CA THR A 164 -3.97 -5.54 8.32
C THR A 164 -4.78 -6.62 9.04
N LEU A 165 -5.98 -6.28 9.54
CA LEU A 165 -6.88 -7.23 10.21
C LEU A 165 -7.65 -8.13 9.24
N MET A 166 -8.16 -7.57 8.14
CA MET A 166 -9.03 -8.27 7.19
C MET A 166 -8.25 -9.17 6.23
N MET A 167 -7.06 -8.76 5.78
CA MET A 167 -6.29 -9.52 4.78
C MET A 167 -6.02 -10.97 5.21
N PRO A 168 -5.57 -11.26 6.44
CA PRO A 168 -5.35 -12.65 6.89
C PRO A 168 -6.64 -13.47 6.95
N ILE A 169 -7.73 -12.86 7.40
CA ILE A 169 -9.03 -13.53 7.56
C ILE A 169 -9.58 -13.90 6.17
N LEU A 170 -9.56 -12.95 5.24
CA LEU A 170 -10.01 -13.16 3.87
C LEU A 170 -9.14 -14.18 3.14
N ALA A 171 -7.81 -14.10 3.28
CA ALA A 171 -6.88 -15.06 2.69
C ALA A 171 -7.17 -16.49 3.16
N GLN A 172 -7.35 -16.68 4.47
CA GLN A 172 -7.61 -17.99 5.05
C GLN A 172 -8.97 -18.55 4.60
N MET A 173 -9.99 -17.70 4.60
CA MET A 173 -11.32 -18.07 4.17
C MET A 173 -11.35 -18.47 2.70
N SER A 174 -10.64 -17.75 1.82
CA SER A 174 -10.49 -18.14 0.41
C SER A 174 -9.88 -19.52 0.26
N VAL A 175 -8.85 -19.83 1.04
CA VAL A 175 -8.21 -21.15 1.04
C VAL A 175 -9.19 -22.24 1.47
N SER A 176 -9.99 -22.00 2.52
CA SER A 176 -11.01 -22.95 2.98
C SER A 176 -12.13 -23.17 1.95
N LEU A 177 -12.52 -22.12 1.22
CA LEU A 177 -13.52 -22.20 0.15
C LEU A 177 -12.95 -22.71 -1.19
N GLN A 178 -11.63 -22.96 -1.27
CA GLN A 178 -10.90 -23.31 -2.50
C GLN A 178 -11.05 -22.26 -3.62
N ILE A 179 -11.24 -21.00 -3.26
CA ILE A 179 -11.30 -19.85 -4.17
C ILE A 179 -9.94 -19.15 -4.16
N ASN A 180 -9.52 -18.58 -5.29
CA ASN A 180 -8.29 -17.79 -5.36
C ASN A 180 -8.31 -16.67 -4.28
N PRO A 181 -7.32 -16.60 -3.35
CA PRO A 181 -7.28 -15.59 -2.30
C PRO A 181 -7.40 -14.14 -2.78
N LEU A 182 -6.84 -13.86 -3.96
CA LEU A 182 -6.90 -12.53 -4.56
C LEU A 182 -8.34 -12.09 -4.85
N PHE A 183 -9.28 -13.02 -5.06
CA PHE A 183 -10.69 -12.72 -5.34
C PHE A 183 -11.34 -11.89 -4.22
N PHE A 184 -11.07 -12.21 -2.95
CA PHE A 184 -11.60 -11.45 -1.81
C PHE A 184 -10.62 -10.37 -1.33
N MET A 185 -9.31 -10.66 -1.33
CA MET A 185 -8.31 -9.75 -0.78
C MET A 185 -8.15 -8.46 -1.62
N TYR A 186 -8.12 -8.57 -2.95
CA TYR A 186 -7.94 -7.41 -3.83
C TYR A 186 -9.06 -6.36 -3.68
N PRO A 187 -10.36 -6.70 -3.89
CA PRO A 187 -11.42 -5.73 -3.71
C PRO A 187 -11.52 -5.25 -2.26
N ALA A 188 -11.32 -6.11 -1.25
CA ALA A 188 -11.30 -5.65 0.13
C ALA A 188 -10.20 -4.61 0.38
N ALA A 189 -9.01 -4.77 -0.21
CA ALA A 189 -7.91 -3.81 -0.08
C ALA A 189 -8.30 -2.45 -0.66
N VAL A 190 -8.90 -2.43 -1.86
CA VAL A 190 -9.39 -1.21 -2.49
C VAL A 190 -10.52 -0.58 -1.66
N ALA A 191 -11.43 -1.39 -1.12
CA ALA A 191 -12.55 -0.92 -0.30
C ALA A 191 -12.10 -0.23 1.00
N THR A 192 -10.93 -0.59 1.57
CA THR A 192 -10.37 0.17 2.72
C THR A 192 -10.01 1.61 2.36
N SER A 193 -9.92 1.96 1.07
CA SER A 193 -9.68 3.34 0.65
C SER A 193 -10.98 4.13 0.44
N PHE A 194 -12.15 3.50 0.53
CA PHE A 194 -13.47 4.15 0.39
C PHE A 194 -13.91 4.78 1.72
N ALA A 195 -13.10 5.71 2.23
CA ALA A 195 -13.36 6.46 3.45
C ALA A 195 -13.87 7.87 3.09
N PHE A 196 -15.17 7.99 2.83
CA PHE A 196 -15.80 9.18 2.26
C PHE A 196 -16.71 9.95 3.23
N MET A 197 -17.17 9.35 4.32
CA MET A 197 -18.21 9.92 5.20
C MET A 197 -17.65 10.83 6.27
N LEU A 198 -16.57 10.44 6.95
CA LEU A 198 -16.09 11.16 8.15
C LEU A 198 -14.81 11.98 7.90
N PRO A 199 -14.70 13.19 8.49
CA PRO A 199 -13.48 14.01 8.41
C PRO A 199 -12.26 13.34 9.02
N VAL A 200 -12.46 12.55 10.09
CA VAL A 200 -11.40 11.86 10.83
C VAL A 200 -10.85 10.64 10.09
N ALA A 201 -11.59 10.13 9.11
CA ALA A 201 -11.26 8.87 8.45
C ALA A 201 -9.94 8.96 7.66
N THR A 202 -9.70 10.06 6.95
CA THR A 202 -8.46 10.27 6.18
C THR A 202 -7.96 11.72 6.21
N PRO A 203 -6.63 11.95 6.10
CA PRO A 203 -6.06 13.30 6.08
C PRO A 203 -6.64 14.24 5.00
N PRO A 204 -6.92 13.79 3.75
CA PRO A 204 -7.56 14.64 2.75
C PRO A 204 -8.94 15.16 3.19
N ASN A 205 -9.77 14.31 3.81
CA ASN A 205 -11.08 14.71 4.34
C ASN A 205 -10.92 15.75 5.45
N ALA A 206 -9.95 15.56 6.35
CA ALA A 206 -9.65 16.52 7.43
C ALA A 206 -9.17 17.87 6.89
N ILE A 207 -8.33 17.89 5.85
CA ILE A 207 -7.83 19.13 5.23
C ILE A 207 -8.98 19.94 4.65
N VAL A 208 -9.89 19.32 3.89
CA VAL A 208 -11.03 20.02 3.31
C VAL A 208 -12.01 20.46 4.39
N PHE A 209 -12.25 19.64 5.43
CA PHE A 209 -13.10 20.03 6.56
C PHE A 209 -12.54 21.22 7.35
N SER A 210 -11.20 21.33 7.44
CA SER A 210 -10.52 22.43 8.14
C SER A 210 -10.71 23.81 7.48
N SER A 211 -11.21 23.88 6.24
CA SER A 211 -11.57 25.14 5.58
C SER A 211 -12.76 25.86 6.24
N GLY A 212 -13.53 25.15 7.07
CA GLY A 212 -14.68 25.69 7.81
C GLY A 212 -15.95 25.86 6.97
N THR A 213 -15.93 25.51 5.68
CA THR A 213 -17.09 25.69 4.78
C THR A 213 -18.06 24.52 4.78
N LEU A 214 -17.70 23.37 5.36
CA LEU A 214 -18.48 22.13 5.32
C LEU A 214 -18.94 21.71 6.72
N LYS A 215 -20.17 21.21 6.82
CA LYS A 215 -20.65 20.52 8.03
C LYS A 215 -20.39 19.03 7.92
N VAL A 216 -20.29 18.36 9.07
CA VAL A 216 -20.11 16.89 9.11
C VAL A 216 -21.25 16.17 8.37
N ILE A 217 -22.49 16.66 8.49
CA ILE A 217 -23.64 16.07 7.81
C ILE A 217 -23.55 16.14 6.27
N ASP A 218 -22.93 17.19 5.73
CA ASP A 218 -22.76 17.36 4.28
C ASP A 218 -21.80 16.30 3.73
N MET A 219 -20.76 15.98 4.51
CA MET A 219 -19.79 14.93 4.18
C MET A 219 -20.38 13.54 4.36
N VAL A 220 -21.10 13.27 5.46
CA VAL A 220 -21.71 11.97 5.72
C VAL A 220 -22.75 11.61 4.66
N THR A 221 -23.61 12.56 4.26
CA THR A 221 -24.65 12.31 3.24
C THR A 221 -24.05 12.03 1.86
N SER A 222 -23.07 12.84 1.44
CA SER A 222 -22.36 12.65 0.18
C SER A 222 -21.51 11.38 0.18
N GLY A 223 -20.83 11.09 1.30
CA GLY A 223 -19.99 9.92 1.48
C GLY A 223 -20.78 8.62 1.53
N LEU A 224 -21.96 8.62 2.17
CA LEU A 224 -22.83 7.44 2.20
C LEU A 224 -23.31 7.07 0.79
N PHE A 225 -23.69 8.07 0.01
CA PHE A 225 -24.06 7.87 -1.41
C PHE A 225 -22.90 7.27 -2.20
N LEU A 226 -21.69 7.83 -2.04
CA LEU A 226 -20.49 7.28 -2.69
C LEU A 226 -20.18 5.86 -2.24
N ASN A 227 -20.26 5.54 -0.94
CA ASN A 227 -20.02 4.19 -0.43
C ASN A 227 -21.01 3.17 -1.02
N ILE A 228 -22.29 3.52 -1.11
CA ILE A 228 -23.33 2.66 -1.72
C ILE A 228 -23.09 2.42 -3.21
N VAL A 229 -22.54 3.40 -3.94
CA VAL A 229 -22.33 3.30 -5.39
C VAL A 229 -20.97 2.67 -5.73
N CYS A 230 -19.91 3.03 -5.02
CA CYS A 230 -18.54 2.59 -5.29
C CYS A 230 -18.33 1.11 -4.99
N VAL A 231 -18.99 0.53 -3.98
CA VAL A 231 -18.83 -0.89 -3.65
C VAL A 231 -19.34 -1.80 -4.79
N PRO A 232 -20.56 -1.64 -5.34
CA PRO A 232 -21.00 -2.38 -6.53
C PRO A 232 -20.11 -2.14 -7.76
N ILE A 233 -19.67 -0.91 -7.99
CA ILE A 233 -18.76 -0.59 -9.10
C ILE A 233 -17.44 -1.34 -8.95
N LEU A 234 -16.88 -1.41 -7.74
CA LEU A 234 -15.66 -2.15 -7.46
C LEU A 234 -15.82 -3.64 -7.73
N ILE A 235 -16.98 -4.21 -7.41
CA ILE A 235 -17.27 -5.63 -7.66
C ILE A 235 -17.41 -5.88 -9.16
N LEU A 236 -18.09 -4.99 -9.89
CA LEU A 236 -18.17 -5.06 -11.35
C LEU A 236 -16.78 -4.93 -12.00
N ALA A 237 -15.93 -4.04 -11.49
CA ALA A 237 -14.54 -3.89 -11.93
C ALA A 237 -13.72 -5.15 -11.62
N THR A 238 -13.96 -5.80 -10.48
CA THR A 238 -13.33 -7.06 -10.10
C THR A 238 -13.76 -8.20 -11.03
N ALA A 239 -15.05 -8.28 -11.38
CA ALA A 239 -15.59 -9.24 -12.33
C ALA A 239 -15.05 -9.08 -13.75
N THR A 240 -14.79 -7.83 -14.16
CA THR A 240 -14.35 -7.51 -15.53
C THR A 240 -12.83 -7.48 -15.63
N TRP A 241 -12.22 -6.35 -15.27
CA TRP A 241 -10.77 -6.14 -15.40
C TRP A 241 -9.98 -6.95 -14.38
N GLY A 242 -10.49 -7.07 -13.15
CA GLY A 242 -9.85 -7.88 -12.12
C GLY A 242 -9.65 -9.33 -12.58
N ASN A 243 -10.69 -9.96 -13.14
CA ASN A 243 -10.57 -11.33 -13.65
C ASN A 243 -9.64 -11.42 -14.86
N ALA A 244 -9.61 -10.40 -15.74
CA ALA A 244 -8.72 -10.36 -16.88
C ALA A 244 -7.23 -10.31 -16.48
N PHE A 245 -6.89 -9.59 -15.42
CA PHE A 245 -5.50 -9.46 -14.95
C PHE A 245 -5.07 -10.60 -14.01
N PHE A 246 -5.94 -11.00 -13.08
CA PHE A 246 -5.57 -11.92 -12.00
C PHE A 246 -6.04 -13.36 -12.23
N HIS A 247 -6.87 -13.62 -13.24
CA HIS A 247 -7.44 -14.93 -13.55
C HIS A 247 -7.98 -15.64 -12.30
N PHE A 248 -8.98 -15.03 -11.66
CA PHE A 248 -9.54 -15.53 -10.39
C PHE A 248 -10.10 -16.95 -10.50
N ASP A 249 -10.42 -17.40 -11.70
CA ASP A 249 -10.86 -18.77 -12.03
C ASP A 249 -9.78 -19.84 -11.77
N LYS A 250 -8.50 -19.46 -11.68
CA LYS A 250 -7.39 -20.37 -11.40
C LYS A 250 -6.91 -20.18 -9.96
N PHE A 251 -6.95 -21.25 -9.17
CA PHE A 251 -6.30 -21.26 -7.86
C PHE A 251 -4.77 -21.31 -8.05
N PRO A 252 -4.01 -20.31 -7.57
CA PRO A 252 -2.56 -20.31 -7.78
C PRO A 252 -1.91 -21.37 -6.87
N ARG A 253 -1.14 -22.29 -7.47
CA ARG A 253 -0.48 -23.39 -6.74
C ARG A 253 0.49 -22.89 -5.67
N GLU A 254 0.99 -21.67 -5.80
CA GLU A 254 1.89 -21.00 -4.85
C GLU A 254 1.25 -20.81 -3.47
N PHE A 255 -0.06 -20.59 -3.40
CA PHE A 255 -0.79 -20.52 -2.13
C PHE A 255 -0.98 -21.88 -1.47
N LEU A 256 -0.85 -22.99 -2.22
CA LEU A 256 -0.79 -24.35 -1.68
C LEU A 256 0.61 -24.69 -1.15
N GLN A 257 1.66 -24.05 -1.67
CA GLN A 257 3.07 -24.36 -1.39
C GLN A 257 3.72 -23.44 -0.35
N ASN A 258 3.21 -22.21 -0.17
CA ASN A 258 3.68 -21.34 0.90
C ASN A 258 3.34 -21.94 2.27
N SER A 259 4.35 -22.35 3.01
CA SER A 259 4.29 -23.04 4.30
C SER A 259 3.46 -22.34 5.38
N THR A 260 3.19 -21.04 5.21
CA THR A 260 2.27 -20.26 6.06
C THR A 260 0.79 -20.60 5.84
N LEU A 261 0.43 -21.17 4.68
CA LEU A 261 -0.91 -21.65 4.32
C LEU A 261 -0.95 -23.16 4.01
N ALA A 262 0.19 -23.78 3.66
CA ALA A 262 0.30 -25.19 3.28
C ALA A 262 0.03 -26.21 4.41
N GLY A 263 -0.06 -25.76 5.66
CA GLY A 263 -0.45 -26.63 6.79
C GLY A 263 -1.87 -27.20 6.67
N VAL A 264 -2.73 -26.56 5.87
CA VAL A 264 -4.14 -26.96 5.72
C VAL A 264 -4.33 -28.09 4.69
N VAL A 265 -3.47 -28.18 3.68
CA VAL A 265 -3.68 -29.11 2.54
C VAL A 265 -3.02 -30.48 2.74
N LYS A 266 -2.06 -30.61 3.66
CA LYS A 266 -1.43 -31.91 3.94
C LYS A 266 -2.33 -32.92 4.66
N ASN A 267 -3.52 -32.51 5.12
CA ASN A 267 -4.44 -33.36 5.89
C ASN A 267 -5.86 -33.44 5.27
N ALA A 268 -5.98 -33.23 3.95
CA ALA A 268 -7.21 -33.49 3.20
C ALA A 268 -6.99 -34.62 2.18
#